data_AF-A0A524F1F5-F1
#
_entry.id   AF-A0A524F1F5-F1
#
_cell.length_a   1.000
_cell.length_b   1.000
_cell.length_c   1.000
_cell.angle_alpha   90.00
_cell.angle_beta   90.00
_cell.angle_gamma   90.00
#
_symmetry.space_group_name_H-M   'P 1'
#
loop_
_entity.id
_entity.type
_entity.pdbx_description
1 polymer ?
#
loop_
_entity_poly.entity_id
_entity_poly.type
_entity_poly.pdbx_seq_one_letter_code
_entity_poly.pdbx_strand_id
1 'polypeptide(L)'
;MEDAEKCMELNEFEEALEFYDEAIKLYREANNESEIEKVYELIEKCYDAKIKFLTGPKKEVPKAGIEEEAIKVEEEAIKVEEEATKAEIEKKQKVKEYEERKVKETEISDQGYEIMEKAAELMKVLDFENASKLYNEALDLFKSINWQREIQEINSTLAYLKKEKKRILKELEIKKQKEKKEIELEQEKAREIDETAKHRTEFMEEEKFKRLSEIEKKKQEEEEFLKQIDELVDEAESLNLSYEQEKKKAVKEKRFIELESPYLKIIEIYREIKSMLLERQWIDQAGIYNQQINQYKEKLKQDTKLRQIEAQKRERDKAYLDSLKIKKDDEAVAEKIKEVEDKKREEEVFQKEITELVNEAEKISRDYEVEKKKAIKQGQLDIEAPYPKIIEIYQDVNKRLLERGWSDQAEIYKNQIQIYKDKLNQDKKLRELEVKKVQEQKEYEEFIKVKKEEVPLKVSTDELKVVEEEDFETKISNMVDKAIKMAREYESGIRRGLKSEDPSIYREVIEIFKEVKKMFLDKNQKEQADIYTKQIQLYEKKLNSIIP
;
A
#
# COMPACT_ATOMS: atom_id res chain seq x y z
N MET A 1 46.68 -32.35 98.02
CA MET A 1 45.95 -31.30 98.78
C MET A 1 46.46 -31.23 100.21
N GLU A 2 46.42 -32.30 101.01
CA GLU A 2 46.98 -32.32 102.38
C GLU A 2 48.48 -31.93 102.41
N ASP A 3 49.28 -32.40 101.44
CA ASP A 3 50.70 -32.05 101.36
C ASP A 3 50.94 -30.55 101.05
N ALA A 4 50.07 -29.95 100.22
CA ALA A 4 50.15 -28.53 99.89
C ALA A 4 49.81 -27.63 101.10
N GLU A 5 48.83 -28.05 101.92
CA GLU A 5 48.49 -27.37 103.18
C GLU A 5 49.64 -27.45 104.20
N LYS A 6 50.34 -28.59 104.26
CA LYS A 6 51.51 -28.76 105.12
C LYS A 6 52.69 -27.86 104.71
N CYS A 7 52.96 -27.72 103.41
CA CYS A 7 53.98 -26.79 102.90
C CYS A 7 53.61 -25.33 103.18
N MET A 8 52.31 -24.98 103.11
CA MET A 8 51.80 -23.67 103.49
C MET A 8 52.03 -23.32 104.97
N GLU A 9 51.93 -24.29 105.89
CA GLU A 9 52.25 -24.09 107.31
C GLU A 9 53.75 -23.87 107.57
N LEU A 10 54.63 -24.46 106.75
CA LEU A 10 56.09 -24.36 106.86
C LEU A 10 56.70 -23.13 106.17
N ASN A 11 55.88 -22.31 105.47
CA ASN A 11 56.30 -21.20 104.60
C ASN A 11 57.13 -21.63 103.39
N GLU A 12 56.96 -22.89 102.95
CA GLU A 12 57.55 -23.48 101.75
C GLU A 12 56.63 -23.23 100.56
N PHE A 13 56.54 -21.95 100.15
CA PHE A 13 55.52 -21.49 99.18
C PHE A 13 55.76 -21.99 97.74
N GLU A 14 56.99 -22.34 97.38
CA GLU A 14 57.31 -22.85 96.04
C GLU A 14 56.94 -24.34 95.94
N GLU A 15 57.27 -25.16 96.95
CA GLU A 15 56.82 -26.55 97.00
C GLU A 15 55.28 -26.66 97.10
N ALA A 16 54.62 -25.76 97.83
CA ALA A 16 53.15 -25.75 97.91
C ALA A 16 52.48 -25.52 96.54
N LEU A 17 53.06 -24.67 95.68
CA LEU A 17 52.55 -24.39 94.34
C LEU A 17 52.71 -25.59 93.41
N GLU A 18 53.83 -26.32 93.50
CA GLU A 18 54.05 -27.54 92.72
C GLU A 18 52.98 -28.61 93.03
N PHE A 19 52.61 -28.78 94.30
CA PHE A 19 51.53 -29.71 94.68
C PHE A 19 50.15 -29.27 94.21
N TYR A 20 49.88 -27.96 94.10
CA TYR A 20 48.63 -27.47 93.51
C TYR A 20 48.59 -27.68 92.00
N ASP A 21 49.70 -27.50 91.29
CA ASP A 21 49.80 -27.79 89.85
C ASP A 21 49.61 -29.29 89.57
N GLU A 22 50.15 -30.17 90.42
CA GLU A 22 49.93 -31.61 90.33
C GLU A 22 48.46 -31.99 90.60
N ALA A 23 47.82 -31.35 91.60
CA ALA A 23 46.40 -31.54 91.87
C ALA A 23 45.51 -31.09 90.70
N ILE A 24 45.82 -29.95 90.05
CA ILE A 24 45.11 -29.49 88.84
C ILE A 24 45.24 -30.51 87.72
N LYS A 25 46.43 -31.08 87.51
CA LYS A 25 46.63 -32.11 86.48
C LYS A 25 45.75 -33.34 86.73
N LEU A 26 45.71 -33.83 87.97
CA LEU A 26 44.88 -34.98 88.35
C LEU A 26 43.37 -34.69 88.22
N TYR A 27 42.91 -33.50 88.60
CA TYR A 27 41.49 -33.13 88.42
C TYR A 27 41.11 -32.90 86.96
N ARG A 28 42.05 -32.44 86.12
CA ARG A 28 41.86 -32.29 84.67
C ARG A 28 41.78 -33.66 83.98
N GLU A 29 42.55 -34.65 84.44
CA GLU A 29 42.44 -36.04 83.98
C GLU A 29 41.14 -36.72 84.44
N ALA A 30 40.61 -36.35 85.61
CA ALA A 30 39.31 -36.80 86.12
C ALA A 30 38.10 -36.00 85.60
N ASN A 31 38.32 -34.99 84.75
CA ASN A 31 37.31 -34.11 84.16
C ASN A 31 36.41 -33.39 85.18
N ASN A 32 36.98 -33.02 86.34
CA ASN A 32 36.26 -32.38 87.44
C ASN A 32 36.59 -30.87 87.52
N GLU A 33 35.96 -30.08 86.64
CA GLU A 33 36.22 -28.63 86.52
C GLU A 33 35.92 -27.85 87.82
N SER A 34 34.93 -28.28 88.60
CA SER A 34 34.56 -27.61 89.85
C SER A 34 35.64 -27.69 90.93
N GLU A 35 36.48 -28.73 90.95
CA GLU A 35 37.59 -28.83 91.89
C GLU A 35 38.84 -28.10 91.39
N ILE A 36 39.02 -27.97 90.07
CA ILE A 36 40.10 -27.17 89.49
C ILE A 36 39.94 -25.69 89.90
N GLU A 37 38.72 -25.16 89.86
CA GLU A 37 38.45 -23.77 90.25
C GLU A 37 38.76 -23.53 91.74
N LYS A 38 38.44 -24.50 92.62
CA LYS A 38 38.82 -24.43 94.04
C LYS A 38 40.33 -24.48 94.26
N VAL A 39 41.07 -25.24 93.46
CA VAL A 39 42.54 -25.26 93.55
C VAL A 39 43.14 -23.92 93.10
N TYR A 40 42.59 -23.27 92.08
CA TYR A 40 43.02 -21.92 91.70
C TYR A 40 42.79 -20.88 92.81
N GLU A 41 41.67 -20.94 93.55
CA GLU A 41 41.46 -20.08 94.72
C GLU A 41 42.50 -20.33 95.84
N LEU A 42 42.97 -21.57 95.99
CA LEU A 42 44.01 -21.91 96.97
C LEU A 42 45.41 -21.45 96.54
N ILE A 43 45.70 -21.48 95.24
CA ILE A 43 46.91 -20.89 94.66
C ILE A 43 46.95 -19.38 94.91
N GLU A 44 45.82 -18.68 94.74
CA GLU A 44 45.74 -17.23 95.02
C GLU A 44 46.04 -16.93 96.50
N LYS A 45 45.46 -17.71 97.43
CA LYS A 45 45.77 -17.62 98.86
C LYS A 45 47.25 -17.92 99.17
N CYS A 46 47.89 -18.82 98.43
CA CYS A 46 49.32 -19.12 98.54
C CYS A 46 50.19 -17.91 98.17
N TYR A 47 49.88 -17.23 97.06
CA TYR A 47 50.58 -16.00 96.68
C TYR A 47 50.36 -14.86 97.68
N ASP A 48 49.14 -14.68 98.19
CA ASP A 48 48.85 -13.69 99.23
C ASP A 48 49.64 -13.94 100.52
N ALA A 49 49.78 -15.21 100.93
CA ALA A 49 50.58 -15.61 102.07
C ALA A 49 52.08 -15.35 101.85
N LYS A 50 52.60 -15.68 100.66
CA LYS A 50 53.99 -15.39 100.26
C LYS A 50 54.29 -13.89 100.28
N ILE A 51 53.37 -13.06 99.79
CA ILE A 51 53.51 -11.60 99.82
C ILE A 51 53.52 -11.08 101.26
N LYS A 52 52.62 -11.56 102.13
CA LYS A 52 52.60 -11.17 103.57
C LYS A 52 53.88 -11.59 104.30
N PHE A 53 54.45 -12.75 103.97
CA PHE A 53 55.74 -13.19 104.51
C PHE A 53 56.90 -12.29 104.06
N LEU A 54 56.91 -11.87 102.79
CA LEU A 54 57.94 -10.98 102.23
C LEU A 54 57.79 -9.51 102.68
N THR A 55 56.58 -9.09 103.08
CA THR A 55 56.27 -7.69 103.46
C THR A 55 56.16 -7.44 104.97
N GLY A 56 56.44 -8.45 105.82
CA GLY A 56 56.52 -8.31 107.28
C GLY A 56 57.78 -7.52 107.75
N PRO A 57 57.71 -6.73 108.84
CA PRO A 57 58.70 -5.71 109.16
C PRO A 57 59.99 -6.33 109.73
N LYS A 58 61.09 -6.26 108.98
CA LYS A 58 62.44 -6.54 109.50
C LYS A 58 63.10 -5.25 110.00
N LYS A 59 63.22 -5.19 111.33
CA LYS A 59 64.01 -4.25 112.13
C LYS A 59 65.50 -4.33 111.77
N GLU A 60 66.07 -3.17 111.42
CA GLU A 60 67.32 -2.56 111.93
C GLU A 60 67.95 -3.28 113.16
N VAL A 61 69.26 -3.47 113.37
CA VAL A 61 70.55 -2.79 113.03
C VAL A 61 71.69 -3.83 113.38
N PRO A 62 73.02 -3.56 113.49
CA PRO A 62 73.95 -2.54 112.96
C PRO A 62 75.33 -3.06 112.46
N LYS A 63 76.07 -2.13 111.85
CA LYS A 63 77.50 -2.14 111.45
C LYS A 63 78.50 -2.03 112.61
N ALA A 64 79.77 -2.31 112.24
CA ALA A 64 81.07 -1.84 112.77
C ALA A 64 81.78 -2.80 113.74
N GLY A 65 83.09 -3.04 113.68
CA GLY A 65 84.19 -2.52 112.85
C GLY A 65 85.54 -2.92 113.47
N ILE A 66 86.65 -2.40 112.89
CA ILE A 66 88.03 -2.29 113.44
C ILE A 66 88.92 -3.54 113.15
N GLU A 67 90.16 -3.51 112.62
CA GLU A 67 91.20 -2.48 112.40
C GLU A 67 92.18 -2.90 111.28
N GLU A 68 92.99 -1.92 110.84
CA GLU A 68 94.05 -1.92 109.83
C GLU A 68 95.29 -2.77 110.20
N GLU A 69 96.04 -3.31 109.22
CA GLU A 69 97.29 -2.69 108.70
C GLU A 69 98.02 -3.57 107.66
N ALA A 70 98.56 -2.86 106.66
CA ALA A 70 99.83 -3.10 105.95
C ALA A 70 99.94 -3.96 104.66
N ILE A 71 99.96 -3.22 103.53
CA ILE A 71 101.08 -3.10 102.55
C ILE A 71 101.21 -4.13 101.39
N LYS A 72 101.05 -3.58 100.18
CA LYS A 72 101.64 -3.90 98.85
C LYS A 72 101.13 -5.13 98.09
N VAL A 73 100.36 -4.87 97.02
CA VAL A 73 100.60 -5.20 95.59
C VAL A 73 99.27 -4.94 94.88
N GLU A 74 99.07 -3.74 94.33
CA GLU A 74 97.79 -3.33 93.75
C GLU A 74 98.05 -2.46 92.51
N GLU A 75 98.47 -3.10 91.41
CA GLU A 75 98.56 -2.44 90.09
C GLU A 75 98.35 -3.38 88.88
N GLU A 76 98.10 -4.69 89.07
CA GLU A 76 97.83 -5.66 87.97
C GLU A 76 96.41 -6.26 87.95
N ALA A 77 95.61 -6.11 89.01
CA ALA A 77 94.25 -6.68 89.08
C ALA A 77 93.17 -5.84 88.39
N ILE A 78 93.43 -4.55 88.11
CA ILE A 78 92.45 -3.64 87.47
C ILE A 78 92.41 -3.79 85.93
N LYS A 79 93.44 -4.38 85.30
CA LYS A 79 93.48 -4.58 83.83
C LYS A 79 92.74 -5.82 83.32
N VAL A 80 92.59 -6.87 84.14
CA VAL A 80 91.99 -8.15 83.73
C VAL A 80 90.46 -8.13 83.80
N GLU A 81 89.88 -7.36 84.73
CA GLU A 81 88.42 -7.22 84.88
C GLU A 81 87.81 -6.24 83.86
N GLU A 82 88.58 -5.22 83.43
CA GLU A 82 88.21 -4.32 82.32
C GLU A 82 88.30 -4.98 80.92
N GLU A 83 89.24 -5.91 80.69
CA GLU A 83 89.32 -6.65 79.40
C GLU A 83 88.22 -7.72 79.26
N ALA A 84 87.87 -8.43 80.34
CA ALA A 84 86.80 -9.43 80.33
C ALA A 84 85.40 -8.80 80.12
N THR A 85 85.14 -7.65 80.73
CA THR A 85 83.90 -6.89 80.53
C THR A 85 83.79 -6.29 79.13
N LYS A 86 84.92 -5.84 78.53
CA LYS A 86 84.96 -5.33 77.15
C LYS A 86 84.69 -6.43 76.11
N ALA A 87 85.22 -7.64 76.31
CA ALA A 87 84.98 -8.79 75.44
C ALA A 87 83.53 -9.31 75.52
N GLU A 88 82.90 -9.28 76.71
CA GLU A 88 81.50 -9.68 76.87
C GLU A 88 80.53 -8.64 76.27
N ILE A 89 80.84 -7.35 76.38
CA ILE A 89 80.11 -6.26 75.71
C ILE A 89 80.23 -6.39 74.18
N GLU A 90 81.41 -6.68 73.65
CA GLU A 90 81.61 -6.86 72.20
C GLU A 90 80.87 -8.10 71.66
N LYS A 91 80.81 -9.20 72.43
CA LYS A 91 80.03 -10.39 72.07
C LYS A 91 78.52 -10.11 72.10
N LYS A 92 78.02 -9.40 73.12
CA LYS A 92 76.61 -8.97 73.19
C LYS A 92 76.25 -8.00 72.06
N GLN A 93 77.15 -7.10 71.68
CA GLN A 93 76.98 -6.22 70.51
C GLN A 93 76.90 -7.00 69.20
N LYS A 94 77.81 -7.97 68.99
CA LYS A 94 77.78 -8.84 67.80
C LYS A 94 76.53 -9.71 67.70
N VAL A 95 75.99 -10.18 68.83
CA VAL A 95 74.71 -10.92 68.88
C VAL A 95 73.55 -10.00 68.54
N LYS A 96 73.50 -8.80 69.13
CA LYS A 96 72.46 -7.81 68.83
C LYS A 96 72.48 -7.37 67.36
N GLU A 97 73.66 -7.11 66.80
CA GLU A 97 73.82 -6.78 65.37
C GLU A 97 73.42 -7.94 64.44
N TYR A 98 73.58 -9.18 64.88
CA TYR A 98 73.14 -10.37 64.14
C TYR A 98 71.61 -10.51 64.18
N GLU A 99 70.99 -10.31 65.34
CA GLU A 99 69.53 -10.32 65.52
C GLU A 99 68.87 -9.20 64.70
N GLU A 100 69.39 -7.97 64.77
CA GLU A 100 68.90 -6.84 63.96
C GLU A 100 69.04 -7.09 62.46
N ARG A 101 70.11 -7.78 62.03
CA ARG A 101 70.29 -8.17 60.62
C ARG A 101 69.28 -9.22 60.19
N LYS A 102 68.97 -10.18 61.07
CA LYS A 102 67.98 -11.22 60.80
C LYS A 102 66.56 -10.67 60.73
N VAL A 103 66.20 -9.72 61.60
CA VAL A 103 64.91 -9.02 61.54
C VAL A 103 64.77 -8.24 60.22
N LYS A 104 65.81 -7.52 59.81
CA LYS A 104 65.82 -6.82 58.51
C LYS A 104 65.74 -7.78 57.32
N GLU A 105 66.40 -8.93 57.40
CA GLU A 105 66.34 -9.99 56.38
C GLU A 105 64.91 -10.55 56.25
N THR A 106 64.22 -10.79 57.37
CA THR A 106 62.81 -11.24 57.37
C THR A 106 61.87 -10.17 56.81
N GLU A 107 62.02 -8.90 57.20
CA GLU A 107 61.17 -7.80 56.69
C GLU A 107 61.33 -7.62 55.17
N ILE A 108 62.57 -7.68 54.66
CA ILE A 108 62.85 -7.57 53.21
C ILE A 108 62.31 -8.79 52.47
N SER A 109 62.41 -9.98 53.06
CA SER A 109 61.86 -11.22 52.48
C SER A 109 60.34 -11.16 52.37
N ASP A 110 59.65 -10.75 53.44
CA ASP A 110 58.18 -10.66 53.46
C ASP A 110 57.67 -9.68 52.41
N GLN A 111 58.32 -8.51 52.28
CA GLN A 111 58.05 -7.55 51.21
C GLN A 111 58.30 -8.14 49.82
N GLY A 112 59.39 -8.90 49.65
CA GLY A 112 59.70 -9.60 48.40
C GLY A 112 58.60 -10.57 47.99
N TYR A 113 58.08 -11.37 48.93
CA TYR A 113 56.99 -12.32 48.67
C TYR A 113 55.65 -11.63 48.38
N GLU A 114 55.29 -10.57 49.10
CA GLU A 114 54.07 -9.80 48.81
C GLU A 114 54.08 -9.22 47.39
N ILE A 115 55.23 -8.70 46.95
CA ILE A 115 55.39 -8.15 45.60
C ILE A 115 55.28 -9.26 44.55
N MET A 116 55.87 -10.44 44.80
CA MET A 116 55.74 -11.61 43.91
C MET A 116 54.30 -12.12 43.82
N GLU A 117 53.53 -12.09 44.90
CA GLU A 117 52.12 -12.47 44.91
C GLU A 117 51.30 -11.53 44.02
N LYS A 118 51.49 -10.21 44.17
CA LYS A 118 50.86 -9.19 43.30
C LYS A 118 51.27 -9.37 41.84
N ALA A 119 52.54 -9.69 41.59
CA ALA A 119 53.02 -9.99 40.23
C ALA A 119 52.30 -11.21 39.63
N ALA A 120 52.10 -12.28 40.42
CA ALA A 120 51.39 -13.47 39.99
C ALA A 120 49.90 -13.21 39.69
N GLU A 121 49.25 -12.28 40.39
CA GLU A 121 47.88 -11.86 40.06
C GLU A 121 47.81 -11.13 38.71
N LEU A 122 48.75 -10.22 38.44
CA LEU A 122 48.84 -9.53 37.15
C LEU A 122 49.11 -10.51 35.99
N MET A 123 49.83 -11.61 36.24
CA MET A 123 49.98 -12.69 35.26
C MET A 123 48.65 -13.33 34.87
N LYS A 124 47.74 -13.52 35.83
CA LYS A 124 46.40 -14.10 35.55
C LYS A 124 45.56 -13.20 34.64
N VAL A 125 45.75 -11.89 34.75
CA VAL A 125 45.06 -10.87 33.92
C VAL A 125 45.83 -10.60 32.62
N LEU A 126 46.90 -11.35 32.33
CA LEU A 126 47.76 -11.19 31.15
C LEU A 126 48.44 -9.81 31.07
N ASP A 127 48.58 -9.11 32.19
CA ASP A 127 49.35 -7.87 32.29
C ASP A 127 50.83 -8.19 32.52
N PHE A 128 51.45 -8.72 31.46
CA PHE A 128 52.85 -9.14 31.48
C PHE A 128 53.82 -7.98 31.74
N GLU A 129 53.44 -6.75 31.41
CA GLU A 129 54.30 -5.57 31.56
C GLU A 129 54.44 -5.20 33.03
N ASN A 130 53.31 -5.08 33.73
CA ASN A 130 53.30 -4.70 35.14
C ASN A 130 53.71 -5.88 36.04
N ALA A 131 53.36 -7.12 35.68
CA ALA A 131 53.90 -8.31 36.35
C ALA A 131 55.43 -8.37 36.29
N SER A 132 56.03 -8.05 35.12
CA SER A 132 57.49 -8.03 34.98
C SER A 132 58.16 -6.94 35.83
N LYS A 133 57.51 -5.78 36.02
CA LYS A 133 58.03 -4.71 36.89
C LYS A 133 58.07 -5.15 38.35
N LEU A 134 56.97 -5.70 38.86
CA LEU A 134 56.89 -6.20 40.24
C LEU A 134 57.89 -7.32 40.50
N TYR A 135 58.08 -8.26 39.56
CA TYR A 135 59.12 -9.27 39.70
C TYR A 135 60.54 -8.69 39.73
N ASN A 136 60.83 -7.61 38.99
CA ASN A 136 62.13 -6.94 39.08
C ASN A 136 62.32 -6.22 40.43
N GLU A 137 61.26 -5.61 40.98
CA GLU A 137 61.27 -5.00 42.31
C GLU A 137 61.55 -6.04 43.40
N ALA A 138 60.88 -7.19 43.36
CA ALA A 138 61.14 -8.31 44.26
C ALA A 138 62.59 -8.83 44.10
N LEU A 139 63.08 -8.93 42.87
CA LEU A 139 64.44 -9.38 42.58
C LEU A 139 65.52 -8.45 43.18
N ASP A 140 65.28 -7.14 43.21
CA ASP A 140 66.19 -6.19 43.85
C ASP A 140 66.17 -6.30 45.39
N LEU A 141 65.01 -6.61 45.98
CA LEU A 141 64.91 -6.93 47.42
C LEU A 141 65.70 -8.21 47.75
N PHE A 142 65.52 -9.31 47.00
CA PHE A 142 66.23 -10.57 47.26
C PHE A 142 67.75 -10.49 46.97
N LYS A 143 68.18 -9.63 46.04
CA LYS A 143 69.61 -9.31 45.86
C LYS A 143 70.22 -8.62 47.08
N SER A 144 69.48 -7.72 47.73
CA SER A 144 69.98 -6.96 48.89
C SER A 144 70.28 -7.86 50.09
N ILE A 145 69.59 -8.99 50.21
CA ILE A 145 69.79 -10.02 51.25
C ILE A 145 70.57 -11.26 50.76
N ASN A 146 71.03 -11.26 49.51
CA ASN A 146 71.83 -12.34 48.89
C ASN A 146 71.15 -13.72 48.85
N TRP A 147 69.83 -13.76 48.67
CA TRP A 147 69.06 -15.00 48.56
C TRP A 147 69.06 -15.53 47.13
N GLN A 148 70.05 -16.38 46.82
CA GLN A 148 70.34 -16.83 45.45
C GLN A 148 69.22 -17.70 44.82
N ARG A 149 68.49 -18.46 45.63
CA ARG A 149 67.43 -19.35 45.13
C ARG A 149 66.26 -18.54 44.57
N GLU A 150 65.79 -17.56 45.32
CA GLU A 150 64.67 -16.69 44.99
C GLU A 150 65.00 -15.81 43.78
N ILE A 151 66.26 -15.33 43.69
CA ILE A 151 66.77 -14.65 42.49
C ILE A 151 66.69 -15.55 41.24
N GLN A 152 67.05 -16.83 41.36
CA GLN A 152 66.95 -17.78 40.24
C GLN A 152 65.49 -18.06 39.85
N GLU A 153 64.61 -18.28 40.82
CA GLU A 153 63.19 -18.52 40.60
C GLU A 153 62.52 -17.33 39.90
N ILE A 154 62.78 -16.10 40.35
CA ILE A 154 62.23 -14.88 39.71
C ILE A 154 62.77 -14.70 38.29
N ASN A 155 64.07 -14.90 38.06
CA ASN A 155 64.65 -14.83 36.71
C ASN A 155 64.03 -15.85 35.75
N SER A 156 63.77 -17.07 36.24
CA SER A 156 63.09 -18.10 35.44
C SER A 156 61.65 -17.70 35.09
N THR A 157 60.95 -17.07 36.04
CA THR A 157 59.58 -16.58 35.86
C THR A 157 59.53 -15.41 34.86
N LEU A 158 60.47 -14.46 34.94
CA LEU A 158 60.62 -13.39 33.96
C LEU A 158 60.91 -13.92 32.54
N ALA A 159 61.74 -14.96 32.42
CA ALA A 159 62.00 -15.60 31.13
C ALA A 159 60.74 -16.27 30.56
N TYR A 160 59.95 -16.94 31.41
CA TYR A 160 58.65 -17.51 31.04
C TYR A 160 57.67 -16.42 30.58
N LEU A 161 57.53 -15.34 31.34
CA LEU A 161 56.66 -14.20 31.00
C LEU A 161 56.97 -13.60 29.64
N LYS A 162 58.26 -13.39 29.35
CA LYS A 162 58.71 -12.86 28.07
C LYS A 162 58.36 -13.79 26.91
N LYS A 163 58.48 -15.10 27.09
CA LYS A 163 58.12 -16.12 26.09
C LYS A 163 56.61 -16.15 25.86
N GLU A 164 55.84 -16.09 26.94
CA GLU A 164 54.38 -16.17 26.91
C GLU A 164 53.74 -14.93 26.28
N LYS A 165 54.21 -13.73 26.65
CA LYS A 165 53.84 -12.47 25.98
C LYS A 165 54.06 -12.54 24.47
N LYS A 166 55.21 -13.07 24.04
CA LYS A 166 55.55 -13.21 22.61
C LYS A 166 54.63 -14.22 21.90
N ARG A 167 54.19 -15.28 22.58
CA ARG A 167 53.24 -16.27 22.05
C ARG A 167 51.88 -15.62 21.80
N ILE A 168 51.33 -14.94 22.80
CA ILE A 168 50.01 -14.30 22.71
C ILE A 168 49.99 -13.20 21.64
N LEU A 169 51.04 -12.38 21.54
CA LEU A 169 51.13 -11.37 20.49
C LEU A 169 51.13 -11.98 19.07
N LYS A 170 51.81 -13.11 18.87
CA LYS A 170 51.79 -13.82 17.59
C LYS A 170 50.41 -14.40 17.29
N GLU A 171 49.73 -14.98 18.27
CA GLU A 171 48.37 -15.51 18.11
C GLU A 171 47.37 -14.40 17.74
N LEU A 172 47.47 -13.23 18.39
CA LEU A 172 46.66 -12.06 18.07
C LEU A 172 46.91 -11.54 16.64
N GLU A 173 48.17 -11.49 16.21
CA GLU A 173 48.51 -11.08 14.84
C GLU A 173 47.95 -12.05 13.80
N ILE A 174 48.07 -13.36 14.03
CA ILE A 174 47.48 -14.39 13.17
C ILE A 174 45.96 -14.24 13.11
N LYS A 175 45.31 -13.98 14.26
CA LYS A 175 43.86 -13.77 14.32
C LYS A 175 43.43 -12.55 13.52
N LYS A 176 44.12 -11.41 13.67
CA LYS A 176 43.86 -10.19 12.89
C LYS A 176 44.04 -10.41 11.38
N GLN A 177 45.08 -11.16 10.98
CA GLN A 177 45.30 -11.47 9.57
C GLN A 177 44.22 -12.39 8.98
N LYS A 178 43.73 -13.36 9.76
CA LYS A 178 42.60 -14.22 9.34
C LYS A 178 41.31 -13.41 9.18
N GLU A 179 40.99 -12.58 10.16
CA GLU A 179 39.81 -11.71 10.13
C GLU A 179 39.86 -10.73 8.94
N LYS A 180 41.02 -10.15 8.66
CA LYS A 180 41.20 -9.28 7.48
C LYS A 180 40.95 -10.03 6.16
N LYS A 181 41.47 -11.26 6.02
CA LYS A 181 41.25 -12.10 4.83
C LYS A 181 39.80 -12.54 4.67
N GLU A 182 39.11 -12.80 5.78
CA GLU A 182 37.70 -13.18 5.79
C GLU A 182 36.83 -12.01 5.32
N ILE A 183 37.08 -10.80 5.83
CA ILE A 183 36.41 -9.56 5.39
C ILE A 183 36.66 -9.31 3.89
N GLU A 184 37.90 -9.48 3.41
CA GLU A 184 38.25 -9.28 2.00
C GLU A 184 37.53 -10.30 1.09
N LEU A 185 37.46 -11.56 1.51
CA LEU A 185 36.71 -12.60 0.79
C LEU A 185 35.21 -12.32 0.74
N GLU A 186 34.64 -11.81 1.84
CA GLU A 186 33.22 -11.48 1.91
C GLU A 186 32.87 -10.26 1.06
N GLN A 187 33.75 -9.25 1.02
CA GLN A 187 33.62 -8.11 0.11
C GLN A 187 33.67 -8.54 -1.36
N GLU A 188 34.56 -9.46 -1.73
CA GLU A 188 34.66 -9.93 -3.11
C GLU A 188 33.42 -10.73 -3.54
N LYS A 189 32.92 -11.63 -2.67
CA LYS A 189 31.65 -12.32 -2.91
C LYS A 189 30.48 -11.36 -3.07
N ALA A 190 30.44 -10.29 -2.29
CA ALA A 190 29.39 -9.27 -2.42
C ALA A 190 29.46 -8.54 -3.77
N ARG A 191 30.66 -8.27 -4.30
CA ARG A 191 30.84 -7.68 -5.64
C ARG A 191 30.39 -8.62 -6.75
N GLU A 192 30.76 -9.90 -6.69
CA GLU A 192 30.30 -10.90 -7.67
C GLU A 192 28.76 -11.03 -7.69
N ILE A 193 28.12 -10.98 -6.53
CA ILE A 193 26.65 -10.99 -6.42
C ILE A 193 26.05 -9.72 -7.04
N ASP A 194 26.64 -8.55 -6.81
CA ASP A 194 26.18 -7.29 -7.40
C ASP A 194 26.35 -7.25 -8.93
N GLU A 195 27.48 -7.72 -9.45
CA GLU A 195 27.74 -7.82 -10.90
C GLU A 195 26.80 -8.80 -11.59
N THR A 196 26.59 -9.97 -10.99
CA THR A 196 25.62 -10.95 -11.53
C THR A 196 24.19 -10.45 -11.48
N ALA A 197 23.81 -9.67 -10.44
CA ALA A 197 22.51 -9.02 -10.37
C ALA A 197 22.35 -7.95 -11.47
N LYS A 198 23.37 -7.12 -11.71
CA LYS A 198 23.38 -6.10 -12.78
C LYS A 198 23.23 -6.72 -14.17
N HIS A 199 24.02 -7.75 -14.49
CA HIS A 199 23.89 -8.45 -15.76
C HIS A 199 22.51 -9.11 -15.93
N ARG A 200 21.94 -9.67 -14.86
CA ARG A 200 20.59 -10.22 -14.91
C ARG A 200 19.55 -9.12 -15.16
N THR A 201 19.69 -7.95 -14.55
CA THR A 201 18.76 -6.84 -14.79
C THR A 201 18.87 -6.30 -16.22
N GLU A 202 20.09 -6.10 -16.73
CA GLU A 202 20.34 -5.66 -18.12
C GLU A 202 19.75 -6.64 -19.13
N PHE A 203 19.98 -7.95 -18.94
CA PHE A 203 19.41 -9.00 -19.79
C PHE A 203 17.87 -8.96 -19.81
N MET A 204 17.24 -8.79 -18.64
CA MET A 204 15.78 -8.69 -18.55
C MET A 204 15.24 -7.41 -19.19
N GLU A 205 15.99 -6.30 -19.14
CA GLU A 205 15.64 -5.04 -19.81
C GLU A 205 15.76 -5.16 -21.33
N GLU A 206 16.82 -5.78 -21.84
CA GLU A 206 16.99 -6.07 -23.27
C GLU A 206 15.88 -6.97 -23.81
N GLU A 207 15.50 -8.04 -23.09
CA GLU A 207 14.36 -8.88 -23.48
C GLU A 207 13.05 -8.10 -23.52
N LYS A 208 12.78 -7.27 -22.50
CA LYS A 208 11.59 -6.42 -22.47
C LYS A 208 11.59 -5.46 -23.65
N PHE A 209 12.72 -4.85 -23.97
CA PHE A 209 12.86 -3.94 -25.09
C PHE A 209 12.58 -4.64 -26.43
N LYS A 210 13.11 -5.85 -26.64
CA LYS A 210 12.83 -6.66 -27.83
C LYS A 210 11.34 -6.98 -27.96
N ARG A 211 10.70 -7.43 -26.89
CA ARG A 211 9.25 -7.73 -26.87
C ARG A 211 8.41 -6.49 -27.17
N LEU A 212 8.77 -5.33 -26.60
CA LEU A 212 8.07 -4.07 -26.87
C LEU A 212 8.24 -3.65 -28.33
N SER A 213 9.44 -3.78 -28.90
CA SER A 213 9.69 -3.47 -30.31
C SER A 213 8.90 -4.39 -31.26
N GLU A 214 8.78 -5.68 -30.95
CA GLU A 214 7.95 -6.61 -31.71
C GLU A 214 6.46 -6.29 -31.65
N ILE A 215 5.96 -5.90 -30.47
CA ILE A 215 4.58 -5.46 -30.31
C ILE A 215 4.32 -4.19 -31.13
N GLU A 216 5.24 -3.23 -31.09
CA GLU A 216 5.10 -1.98 -31.84
C GLU A 216 5.08 -2.21 -33.34
N LYS A 217 5.95 -3.09 -33.87
CA LYS A 217 5.93 -3.48 -35.28
C LYS A 217 4.59 -4.11 -35.68
N LYS A 218 4.06 -5.02 -34.87
CA LYS A 218 2.75 -5.64 -35.13
C LYS A 218 1.62 -4.61 -35.15
N LYS A 219 1.67 -3.61 -34.25
CA LYS A 219 0.69 -2.51 -34.25
C LYS A 219 0.79 -1.66 -35.50
N GLN A 220 1.99 -1.33 -35.95
CA GLN A 220 2.19 -0.59 -37.20
C GLN A 220 1.66 -1.37 -38.41
N GLU A 221 1.95 -2.68 -38.50
CA GLU A 221 1.41 -3.56 -39.54
C GLU A 221 -0.13 -3.72 -39.49
N GLU A 222 -0.73 -3.54 -38.31
CA GLU A 222 -2.18 -3.53 -38.13
C GLU A 222 -2.79 -2.19 -38.55
N GLU A 223 -2.16 -1.07 -38.20
CA GLU A 223 -2.58 0.27 -38.59
C GLU A 223 -2.51 0.49 -40.11
N GLU A 224 -1.41 0.07 -40.75
CA GLU A 224 -1.27 0.14 -42.21
C GLU A 224 -2.34 -0.70 -42.93
N PHE A 225 -2.67 -1.86 -42.38
CA PHE A 225 -3.70 -2.73 -42.92
C PHE A 225 -5.10 -2.12 -42.79
N LEU A 226 -5.42 -1.53 -41.63
CA LEU A 226 -6.68 -0.82 -41.43
C LEU A 226 -6.82 0.35 -42.40
N LYS A 227 -5.74 1.10 -42.62
CA LYS A 227 -5.72 2.20 -43.59
C LYS A 227 -6.03 1.74 -45.01
N GLN A 228 -5.50 0.60 -45.44
CA GLN A 228 -5.83 0.02 -46.75
C GLN A 228 -7.32 -0.34 -46.86
N ILE A 229 -7.91 -0.87 -45.79
CA ILE A 229 -9.35 -1.17 -45.75
C ILE A 229 -10.15 0.13 -45.86
N ASP A 230 -9.79 1.16 -45.09
CA ASP A 230 -10.48 2.45 -45.10
C ASP A 230 -10.45 3.10 -46.50
N GLU A 231 -9.30 3.07 -47.18
CA GLU A 231 -9.16 3.58 -48.55
C GLU A 231 -10.07 2.84 -49.54
N LEU A 232 -10.20 1.52 -49.43
CA LEU A 232 -11.11 0.73 -50.25
C LEU A 232 -12.59 1.02 -49.93
N VAL A 233 -12.94 1.20 -48.65
CA VAL A 233 -14.29 1.59 -48.25
C VAL A 233 -14.65 2.96 -48.83
N ASP A 234 -13.74 3.92 -48.74
CA ASP A 234 -13.93 5.27 -49.28
C ASP A 234 -14.12 5.26 -50.80
N GLU A 235 -13.38 4.41 -51.54
CA GLU A 235 -13.59 4.22 -52.98
C GLU A 235 -15.00 3.69 -53.26
N ALA A 236 -15.42 2.63 -52.56
CA ALA A 236 -16.75 2.03 -52.72
C ALA A 236 -17.89 3.03 -52.42
N GLU A 237 -17.75 3.81 -51.35
CA GLU A 237 -18.73 4.83 -50.96
C GLU A 237 -18.79 5.99 -51.96
N SER A 238 -17.63 6.45 -52.44
CA SER A 238 -17.54 7.50 -53.45
C SER A 238 -18.20 7.08 -54.77
N LEU A 239 -17.97 5.83 -55.21
CA LEU A 239 -18.63 5.25 -56.38
C LEU A 239 -20.15 5.17 -56.20
N ASN A 240 -20.61 4.73 -55.03
CA ASN A 240 -22.05 4.66 -54.75
C ASN A 240 -22.68 6.06 -54.75
N LEU A 241 -22.06 7.03 -54.07
CA LEU A 241 -22.60 8.38 -53.94
C LEU A 241 -22.70 9.09 -55.29
N SER A 242 -21.63 9.04 -56.10
CA SER A 242 -21.61 9.63 -57.44
C SER A 242 -22.70 9.02 -58.33
N TYR A 243 -22.85 7.70 -58.33
CA TYR A 243 -23.89 7.02 -59.09
C TYR A 243 -25.30 7.38 -58.65
N GLU A 244 -25.60 7.42 -57.35
CA GLU A 244 -26.94 7.78 -56.86
C GLU A 244 -27.33 9.21 -57.27
N GLN A 245 -26.36 10.12 -57.34
CA GLN A 245 -26.59 11.49 -57.84
C GLN A 245 -26.85 11.50 -59.35
N GLU A 246 -26.04 10.80 -60.13
CA GLU A 246 -26.21 10.70 -61.59
C GLU A 246 -27.49 9.99 -61.98
N LYS A 247 -27.84 8.91 -61.29
CA LYS A 247 -29.09 8.16 -61.45
C LYS A 247 -30.32 9.07 -61.31
N LYS A 248 -30.35 9.93 -60.29
CA LYS A 248 -31.46 10.91 -60.10
C LYS A 248 -31.57 11.90 -61.26
N LYS A 249 -30.45 12.35 -61.82
CA LYS A 249 -30.43 13.25 -62.99
C LYS A 249 -30.87 12.52 -64.27
N ALA A 250 -30.29 11.35 -64.51
CA ALA A 250 -30.55 10.56 -65.71
C ALA A 250 -32.01 10.08 -65.82
N VAL A 251 -32.68 9.80 -64.68
CA VAL A 251 -34.11 9.50 -64.65
C VAL A 251 -34.95 10.72 -65.04
N LYS A 252 -34.61 11.93 -64.58
CA LYS A 252 -35.32 13.17 -64.97
C LYS A 252 -35.14 13.49 -66.45
N GLU A 253 -33.96 13.21 -66.99
CA GLU A 253 -33.58 13.52 -68.37
C GLU A 253 -33.93 12.39 -69.37
N LYS A 254 -34.58 11.30 -68.91
CA LYS A 254 -34.90 10.09 -69.70
C LYS A 254 -33.67 9.42 -70.36
N ARG A 255 -32.47 9.60 -69.78
CA ARG A 255 -31.20 9.00 -70.24
C ARG A 255 -30.72 7.84 -69.35
N PHE A 256 -31.55 7.38 -68.42
CA PHE A 256 -31.17 6.37 -67.42
C PHE A 256 -30.64 5.04 -68.02
N ILE A 257 -31.10 4.63 -69.19
CA ILE A 257 -30.66 3.39 -69.86
C ILE A 257 -29.18 3.46 -70.26
N GLU A 258 -28.67 4.66 -70.57
CA GLU A 258 -27.31 4.89 -71.08
C GLU A 258 -26.25 5.02 -69.97
N LEU A 259 -26.68 5.16 -68.70
CA LEU A 259 -25.79 5.26 -67.55
C LEU A 259 -25.33 3.87 -67.09
N GLU A 260 -24.04 3.60 -66.90
CA GLU A 260 -23.56 2.30 -66.37
C GLU A 260 -23.71 2.20 -64.84
N SER A 261 -23.98 1.00 -64.31
CA SER A 261 -24.14 0.77 -62.87
C SER A 261 -22.83 0.31 -62.22
N PRO A 262 -22.27 1.05 -61.23
CA PRO A 262 -21.03 0.67 -60.57
C PRO A 262 -21.23 -0.31 -59.42
N TYR A 263 -22.44 -0.78 -59.14
CA TYR A 263 -22.69 -1.69 -58.01
C TYR A 263 -21.91 -3.01 -58.13
N LEU A 264 -21.57 -3.47 -59.35
CA LEU A 264 -20.68 -4.61 -59.54
C LEU A 264 -19.27 -4.35 -59.01
N LYS A 265 -18.68 -3.21 -59.38
CA LYS A 265 -17.35 -2.78 -58.92
C LYS A 265 -17.33 -2.61 -57.39
N ILE A 266 -18.39 -2.02 -56.83
CA ILE A 266 -18.54 -1.87 -55.37
C ILE A 266 -18.60 -3.23 -54.66
N ILE A 267 -19.31 -4.21 -55.23
CA ILE A 267 -19.35 -5.58 -54.69
C ILE A 267 -17.96 -6.24 -54.72
N GLU A 268 -17.17 -5.99 -55.76
CA GLU A 268 -15.80 -6.52 -55.87
C GLU A 268 -14.88 -5.92 -54.81
N ILE A 269 -14.93 -4.60 -54.59
CA ILE A 269 -14.17 -3.93 -53.53
C ILE A 269 -14.50 -4.52 -52.15
N TYR A 270 -15.78 -4.69 -51.82
CA TYR A 270 -16.14 -5.29 -50.53
C TYR A 270 -15.79 -6.78 -50.43
N ARG A 271 -15.68 -7.52 -51.54
CA ARG A 271 -15.17 -8.90 -51.55
C ARG A 271 -13.68 -8.95 -51.27
N GLU A 272 -12.92 -8.01 -51.81
CA GLU A 272 -11.48 -7.86 -51.56
C GLU A 272 -11.23 -7.57 -50.08
N ILE A 273 -11.90 -6.55 -49.50
CA ILE A 273 -11.83 -6.24 -48.07
C ILE A 273 -12.17 -7.47 -47.22
N LYS A 274 -13.22 -8.22 -47.60
CA LYS A 274 -13.58 -9.45 -46.90
C LYS A 274 -12.47 -10.51 -46.96
N SER A 275 -11.81 -10.68 -48.10
CA SER A 275 -10.68 -11.63 -48.24
C SER A 275 -9.52 -11.22 -47.35
N MET A 276 -9.13 -9.95 -47.39
CA MET A 276 -8.07 -9.37 -46.56
C MET A 276 -8.32 -9.62 -45.06
N LEU A 277 -9.56 -9.42 -44.60
CA LEU A 277 -9.94 -9.66 -43.21
C LEU A 277 -9.91 -11.14 -42.83
N LEU A 278 -10.34 -12.04 -43.72
CA LEU A 278 -10.31 -13.48 -43.47
C LEU A 278 -8.88 -14.04 -43.41
N GLU A 279 -7.97 -13.50 -44.23
CA GLU A 279 -6.54 -13.85 -44.19
C GLU A 279 -5.90 -13.56 -42.83
N ARG A 280 -6.38 -12.52 -42.12
CA ARG A 280 -5.99 -12.19 -40.74
C ARG A 280 -6.87 -12.84 -39.66
N GLN A 281 -7.78 -13.74 -40.03
CA GLN A 281 -8.74 -14.40 -39.13
C GLN A 281 -9.73 -13.45 -38.43
N TRP A 282 -9.98 -12.26 -38.98
CA TRP A 282 -10.94 -11.28 -38.45
C TRP A 282 -12.36 -11.61 -38.96
N ILE A 283 -12.90 -12.72 -38.46
CA ILE A 283 -14.14 -13.33 -38.95
C ILE A 283 -15.36 -12.42 -38.73
N ASP A 284 -15.43 -11.75 -37.58
CA ASP A 284 -16.56 -10.89 -37.22
C ASP A 284 -16.63 -9.66 -38.15
N GLN A 285 -15.49 -9.01 -38.38
CA GLN A 285 -15.35 -7.88 -39.29
C GLN A 285 -15.65 -8.30 -40.74
N ALA A 286 -15.13 -9.46 -41.18
CA ALA A 286 -15.47 -10.03 -42.48
C ALA A 286 -16.98 -10.29 -42.64
N GLY A 287 -17.66 -10.63 -41.53
CA GLY A 287 -19.11 -10.78 -41.46
C GLY A 287 -19.87 -9.50 -41.79
N ILE A 288 -19.40 -8.34 -41.32
CA ILE A 288 -20.00 -7.03 -41.61
C ILE A 288 -19.95 -6.74 -43.11
N TYR A 289 -18.78 -6.90 -43.75
CA TYR A 289 -18.64 -6.68 -45.19
C TYR A 289 -19.41 -7.68 -46.03
N ASN A 290 -19.61 -8.91 -45.53
CA ASN A 290 -20.49 -9.88 -46.18
C ASN A 290 -21.96 -9.39 -46.23
N GLN A 291 -22.42 -8.70 -45.19
CA GLN A 291 -23.74 -8.06 -45.20
C GLN A 291 -23.79 -6.92 -46.22
N GLN A 292 -22.76 -6.07 -46.27
CA GLN A 292 -22.67 -4.99 -47.27
C GLN A 292 -22.71 -5.52 -48.71
N ILE A 293 -21.95 -6.58 -49.01
CA ILE A 293 -22.01 -7.27 -50.30
C ILE A 293 -23.44 -7.67 -50.65
N ASN A 294 -24.19 -8.23 -49.70
CA ASN A 294 -25.57 -8.65 -49.93
C ASN A 294 -26.52 -7.46 -50.15
N GLN A 295 -26.33 -6.36 -49.44
CA GLN A 295 -27.09 -5.12 -49.67
C GLN A 295 -26.86 -4.59 -51.09
N TYR A 296 -25.62 -4.53 -51.55
CA TYR A 296 -25.30 -4.04 -52.90
C TYR A 296 -25.73 -5.01 -54.01
N LYS A 297 -25.73 -6.33 -53.76
CA LYS A 297 -26.35 -7.31 -54.67
C LYS A 297 -27.85 -7.04 -54.84
N GLU A 298 -28.56 -6.68 -53.79
CA GLU A 298 -29.98 -6.36 -53.88
C GLU A 298 -30.21 -5.03 -54.61
N LYS A 299 -29.39 -4.00 -54.34
CA LYS A 299 -29.42 -2.75 -55.10
C LYS A 299 -29.20 -2.97 -56.60
N LEU A 300 -28.25 -3.83 -56.97
CA LEU A 300 -27.99 -4.20 -58.37
C LEU A 300 -29.22 -4.88 -59.02
N LYS A 301 -29.90 -5.79 -58.30
CA LYS A 301 -31.14 -6.40 -58.78
C LYS A 301 -32.27 -5.37 -58.95
N GLN A 302 -32.38 -4.40 -58.06
CA GLN A 302 -33.37 -3.33 -58.19
C GLN A 302 -33.05 -2.44 -59.39
N ASP A 303 -31.78 -2.11 -59.59
CA ASP A 303 -31.30 -1.28 -60.70
C ASP A 303 -31.57 -1.94 -62.06
N THR A 304 -31.26 -3.23 -62.19
CA THR A 304 -31.55 -4.01 -63.41
C THR A 304 -33.04 -4.09 -63.71
N LYS A 305 -33.91 -4.29 -62.70
CA LYS A 305 -35.37 -4.22 -62.87
C LYS A 305 -35.83 -2.84 -63.34
N LEU A 306 -35.30 -1.76 -62.76
CA LEU A 306 -35.64 -0.39 -63.18
C LEU A 306 -35.25 -0.14 -64.64
N ARG A 307 -34.09 -0.63 -65.08
CA ARG A 307 -33.65 -0.54 -66.48
C ARG A 307 -34.58 -1.27 -67.43
N GLN A 308 -35.05 -2.46 -67.06
CA GLN A 308 -36.02 -3.21 -67.86
C GLN A 308 -37.35 -2.46 -68.01
N ILE A 309 -37.85 -1.87 -66.92
CA ILE A 309 -39.08 -1.06 -66.93
C ILE A 309 -38.92 0.16 -67.84
N GLU A 310 -37.80 0.87 -67.74
CA GLU A 310 -37.57 2.07 -68.55
C GLU A 310 -37.38 1.74 -70.04
N ALA A 311 -36.74 0.60 -70.35
CA ALA A 311 -36.65 0.10 -71.72
C ALA A 311 -38.03 -0.23 -72.31
N GLN A 312 -38.90 -0.91 -71.55
CA GLN A 312 -40.28 -1.21 -71.96
C GLN A 312 -41.12 0.06 -72.16
N LYS A 313 -40.91 1.10 -71.36
CA LYS A 313 -41.57 2.41 -71.57
C LYS A 313 -41.09 3.06 -72.86
N ARG A 314 -39.79 3.06 -73.13
CA ARG A 314 -39.21 3.60 -74.37
C ARG A 314 -39.74 2.87 -75.61
N GLU A 315 -39.91 1.56 -75.54
CA GLU A 315 -40.52 0.76 -76.61
C GLU A 315 -42.01 1.09 -76.80
N ARG A 316 -42.78 1.22 -75.71
CA ARG A 316 -44.19 1.62 -75.76
C ARG A 316 -44.38 3.02 -76.34
N ASP A 317 -43.56 3.98 -75.92
CA ASP A 317 -43.57 5.36 -76.45
C ASP A 317 -43.24 5.38 -77.95
N LYS A 318 -42.26 4.57 -78.38
CA LYS A 318 -41.91 4.41 -79.79
C LYS A 318 -43.06 3.78 -80.59
N ALA A 319 -43.66 2.70 -80.09
CA ALA A 319 -44.80 2.04 -80.73
C ALA A 319 -46.03 2.98 -80.82
N TYR A 320 -46.27 3.81 -79.81
CA TYR A 320 -47.30 4.83 -79.84
C TYR A 320 -47.03 5.91 -80.92
N LEU A 321 -45.80 6.42 -81.00
CA LEU A 321 -45.40 7.37 -82.05
C LEU A 321 -45.48 6.77 -83.46
N ASP A 322 -45.13 5.50 -83.63
CA ASP A 322 -45.26 4.80 -84.90
C ASP A 322 -46.75 4.57 -85.26
N SER A 323 -47.61 4.30 -84.26
CA SER A 323 -49.06 4.23 -84.46
C SER A 323 -49.71 5.58 -84.83
N LEU A 324 -49.12 6.69 -84.38
CA LEU A 324 -49.50 8.06 -84.76
C LEU A 324 -49.05 8.40 -86.19
N LYS A 325 -47.94 7.85 -86.68
CA LYS A 325 -47.47 8.03 -88.07
C LYS A 325 -48.32 7.26 -89.08
N ILE A 326 -48.89 6.12 -88.70
CA ILE A 326 -49.74 5.28 -89.58
C ILE A 326 -51.15 5.86 -89.78
N LYS A 327 -51.63 6.75 -88.89
CA LYS A 327 -52.99 7.31 -88.92
C LYS A 327 -53.08 8.73 -89.51
N LYS A 328 -52.27 9.03 -90.54
CA LYS A 328 -52.25 10.35 -91.20
C LYS A 328 -53.00 10.46 -92.53
N ASP A 329 -53.72 9.42 -92.96
CA ASP A 329 -54.42 9.38 -94.25
C ASP A 329 -55.95 9.27 -94.20
N ASP A 330 -56.59 9.40 -93.03
CA ASP A 330 -58.07 9.36 -92.95
C ASP A 330 -58.65 10.59 -92.23
N GLU A 331 -59.37 11.41 -92.98
CA GLU A 331 -60.03 12.66 -92.56
C GLU A 331 -61.13 12.41 -91.48
N ALA A 332 -61.56 11.16 -91.29
CA ALA A 332 -62.47 10.72 -90.22
C ALA A 332 -61.78 10.49 -88.85
N VAL A 333 -60.44 10.47 -88.80
CA VAL A 333 -59.67 10.27 -87.56
C VAL A 333 -59.38 11.59 -86.84
N ALA A 334 -59.35 12.71 -87.57
CA ALA A 334 -59.12 14.04 -87.00
C ALA A 334 -60.20 14.48 -86.00
N GLU A 335 -61.46 14.09 -86.24
CA GLU A 335 -62.60 14.40 -85.36
C GLU A 335 -62.55 13.56 -84.06
N LYS A 336 -62.20 12.27 -84.17
CA LYS A 336 -61.93 11.40 -83.00
C LYS A 336 -60.67 11.79 -82.23
N ILE A 337 -59.64 12.31 -82.89
CA ILE A 337 -58.42 12.81 -82.22
C ILE A 337 -58.73 14.08 -81.43
N LYS A 338 -59.50 15.03 -81.98
CA LYS A 338 -59.97 16.19 -81.22
C LYS A 338 -60.82 15.77 -80.03
N GLU A 339 -61.75 14.85 -80.21
CA GLU A 339 -62.60 14.35 -79.10
C GLU A 339 -61.76 13.66 -78.00
N VAL A 340 -60.69 12.96 -78.35
CA VAL A 340 -59.76 12.34 -77.39
C VAL A 340 -58.83 13.37 -76.73
N GLU A 341 -58.37 14.40 -77.46
CA GLU A 341 -57.59 15.50 -76.88
C GLU A 341 -58.43 16.38 -75.95
N ASP A 342 -59.68 16.66 -76.30
CA ASP A 342 -60.61 17.41 -75.46
C ASP A 342 -60.96 16.62 -74.20
N LYS A 343 -61.20 15.29 -74.30
CA LYS A 343 -61.37 14.42 -73.12
C LYS A 343 -60.12 14.40 -72.22
N LYS A 344 -58.91 14.39 -72.79
CA LYS A 344 -57.66 14.48 -72.00
C LYS A 344 -57.51 15.83 -71.30
N ARG A 345 -57.87 16.94 -71.96
CA ARG A 345 -57.86 18.28 -71.34
C ARG A 345 -58.90 18.38 -70.22
N GLU A 346 -60.09 17.85 -70.42
CA GLU A 346 -61.13 17.78 -69.37
C GLU A 346 -60.66 16.93 -68.18
N GLU A 347 -59.96 15.83 -68.45
CA GLU A 347 -59.38 14.97 -67.41
C GLU A 347 -58.26 15.69 -66.63
N GLU A 348 -57.39 16.44 -67.30
CA GLU A 348 -56.35 17.26 -66.66
C GLU A 348 -56.93 18.40 -65.82
N VAL A 349 -57.99 19.07 -66.30
CA VAL A 349 -58.69 20.11 -65.55
C VAL A 349 -59.34 19.51 -64.30
N PHE A 350 -60.01 18.37 -64.45
CA PHE A 350 -60.62 17.66 -63.33
C PHE A 350 -59.58 17.20 -62.29
N GLN A 351 -58.42 16.68 -62.73
CA GLN A 351 -57.33 16.34 -61.80
C GLN A 351 -56.82 17.54 -61.02
N LYS A 352 -56.73 18.72 -61.66
CA LYS A 352 -56.36 19.97 -60.97
C LYS A 352 -57.40 20.37 -59.92
N GLU A 353 -58.68 20.32 -60.25
CA GLU A 353 -59.77 20.61 -59.30
C GLU A 353 -59.72 19.69 -58.07
N ILE A 354 -59.53 18.38 -58.28
CA ILE A 354 -59.39 17.42 -57.17
C ILE A 354 -58.15 17.74 -56.33
N THR A 355 -57.03 18.07 -56.97
CA THR A 355 -55.79 18.44 -56.28
C THR A 355 -55.95 19.70 -55.44
N GLU A 356 -56.67 20.70 -55.93
CA GLU A 356 -56.96 21.94 -55.20
C GLU A 356 -57.82 21.68 -53.96
N LEU A 357 -58.88 20.87 -54.09
CA LEU A 357 -59.73 20.48 -52.96
C LEU A 357 -58.95 19.71 -51.88
N VAL A 358 -58.09 18.78 -52.29
CA VAL A 358 -57.23 18.03 -51.35
C VAL A 358 -56.23 18.95 -50.66
N ASN A 359 -55.60 19.86 -51.39
CA ASN A 359 -54.68 20.85 -50.82
C ASN A 359 -55.39 21.77 -49.82
N GLU A 360 -56.63 22.18 -50.10
CA GLU A 360 -57.44 22.96 -49.15
C GLU A 360 -57.70 22.16 -47.87
N ALA A 361 -58.13 20.90 -47.99
CA ALA A 361 -58.37 20.03 -46.85
C ALA A 361 -57.10 19.78 -46.00
N GLU A 362 -55.96 19.57 -46.65
CA GLU A 362 -54.68 19.42 -45.96
C GLU A 362 -54.23 20.70 -45.28
N LYS A 363 -54.41 21.85 -45.92
CA LYS A 363 -54.07 23.15 -45.33
C LYS A 363 -54.89 23.40 -44.07
N ILE A 364 -56.21 23.17 -44.12
CA ILE A 364 -57.10 23.29 -42.95
C ILE A 364 -56.64 22.34 -41.83
N SER A 365 -56.23 21.09 -42.16
CA SER A 365 -55.73 20.16 -41.15
C SER A 365 -54.43 20.63 -40.50
N ARG A 366 -53.49 21.16 -41.29
CA ARG A 366 -52.17 21.60 -40.80
C ARG A 366 -52.30 22.85 -39.92
N ASP A 367 -53.08 23.83 -40.37
CA ASP A 367 -53.32 25.07 -39.62
C ASP A 367 -53.95 24.75 -38.26
N TYR A 368 -54.92 23.85 -38.23
CA TYR A 368 -55.52 23.38 -36.98
C TYR A 368 -54.57 22.62 -36.06
N GLU A 369 -53.72 21.73 -36.58
CA GLU A 369 -52.75 21.00 -35.74
C GLU A 369 -51.73 21.96 -35.08
N VAL A 370 -51.37 23.05 -35.76
CA VAL A 370 -50.52 24.11 -35.19
C VAL A 370 -51.25 24.90 -34.11
N GLU A 371 -52.49 25.31 -34.38
CA GLU A 371 -53.32 26.04 -33.41
C GLU A 371 -53.62 25.21 -32.18
N LYS A 372 -54.01 23.94 -32.36
CA LYS A 372 -54.24 22.96 -31.29
C LYS A 372 -53.00 22.79 -30.40
N LYS A 373 -51.79 22.71 -30.97
CA LYS A 373 -50.55 22.65 -30.17
C LYS A 373 -50.29 23.92 -29.36
N LYS A 374 -50.62 25.11 -29.89
CA LYS A 374 -50.51 26.37 -29.15
C LYS A 374 -51.54 26.47 -28.02
N ALA A 375 -52.79 26.09 -28.31
CA ALA A 375 -53.89 26.01 -27.36
C ALA A 375 -53.58 25.12 -26.16
N ILE A 376 -53.05 23.91 -26.40
CA ILE A 376 -52.61 22.99 -25.34
C ILE A 376 -51.52 23.61 -24.47
N LYS A 377 -50.55 24.32 -25.05
CA LYS A 377 -49.47 25.00 -24.30
C LYS A 377 -49.97 26.17 -23.45
N GLN A 378 -51.06 26.80 -23.86
CA GLN A 378 -51.67 27.95 -23.18
C GLN A 378 -52.80 27.54 -22.22
N GLY A 379 -53.13 26.24 -22.15
CA GLY A 379 -54.20 25.72 -21.28
C GLY A 379 -55.62 26.13 -21.68
N GLN A 380 -55.83 26.56 -22.93
CA GLN A 380 -57.12 27.01 -23.46
C GLN A 380 -57.47 26.24 -24.72
N LEU A 381 -58.40 25.28 -24.63
CA LEU A 381 -58.82 24.39 -25.73
C LEU A 381 -60.15 24.82 -26.40
N ASP A 382 -60.43 26.13 -26.45
CA ASP A 382 -61.65 26.72 -27.05
C ASP A 382 -61.58 26.90 -28.58
N ILE A 383 -60.73 26.15 -29.29
CA ILE A 383 -60.61 26.23 -30.75
C ILE A 383 -61.56 25.21 -31.38
N GLU A 384 -62.44 25.61 -32.29
CA GLU A 384 -63.37 24.70 -32.99
C GLU A 384 -62.62 23.68 -33.87
N ALA A 385 -63.03 22.41 -33.85
CA ALA A 385 -62.38 21.37 -34.64
C ALA A 385 -62.87 21.40 -36.11
N PRO A 386 -62.00 21.65 -37.11
CA PRO A 386 -62.42 21.75 -38.50
C PRO A 386 -62.49 20.40 -39.22
N TYR A 387 -62.31 19.28 -38.49
CA TYR A 387 -62.44 17.94 -39.05
C TYR A 387 -63.77 17.65 -39.77
N PRO A 388 -64.95 18.17 -39.35
CA PRO A 388 -66.19 18.02 -40.11
C PRO A 388 -66.10 18.63 -41.51
N LYS A 389 -65.54 19.84 -41.64
CA LYS A 389 -65.34 20.52 -42.93
C LYS A 389 -64.37 19.75 -43.82
N ILE A 390 -63.30 19.18 -43.26
CA ILE A 390 -62.35 18.34 -43.99
C ILE A 390 -63.03 17.06 -44.51
N ILE A 391 -63.88 16.43 -43.69
CA ILE A 391 -64.64 15.23 -44.08
C ILE A 391 -65.56 15.54 -45.26
N GLU A 392 -66.26 16.69 -45.25
CA GLU A 392 -67.11 17.12 -46.36
C GLU A 392 -66.33 17.30 -47.66
N ILE A 393 -65.15 17.93 -47.61
CA ILE A 393 -64.28 18.09 -48.79
C ILE A 393 -63.89 16.73 -49.37
N TYR A 394 -63.45 15.79 -48.54
CA TYR A 394 -63.09 14.45 -49.02
C TYR A 394 -64.30 13.63 -49.49
N GLN A 395 -65.49 13.85 -48.93
CA GLN A 395 -66.74 13.25 -49.42
C GLN A 395 -67.12 13.76 -50.81
N ASP A 396 -66.97 15.07 -51.05
CA ASP A 396 -67.20 15.67 -52.36
C ASP A 396 -66.20 15.14 -53.40
N VAL A 397 -64.90 15.10 -53.04
CA VAL A 397 -63.84 14.50 -53.88
C VAL A 397 -64.16 13.04 -54.23
N ASN A 398 -64.55 12.23 -53.24
CA ASN A 398 -64.91 10.83 -53.45
C ASN A 398 -66.11 10.69 -54.40
N LYS A 399 -67.16 11.47 -54.19
CA LYS A 399 -68.35 11.48 -55.03
C LYS A 399 -68.01 11.83 -56.49
N ARG A 400 -67.25 12.91 -56.70
CA ARG A 400 -66.82 13.35 -58.05
C ARG A 400 -65.97 12.31 -58.78
N LEU A 401 -65.15 11.55 -58.04
CA LEU A 401 -64.33 10.46 -58.59
C LEU A 401 -65.19 9.23 -58.97
N LEU A 402 -66.17 8.87 -58.14
CA LEU A 402 -67.10 7.77 -58.44
C LEU A 402 -67.99 8.09 -59.65
N GLU A 403 -68.47 9.33 -59.78
CA GLU A 403 -69.26 9.78 -60.94
C GLU A 403 -68.49 9.64 -62.26
N ARG A 404 -67.15 9.67 -62.23
CA ARG A 404 -66.28 9.47 -63.39
C ARG A 404 -65.71 8.05 -63.51
N GLY A 405 -66.11 7.12 -62.62
CA GLY A 405 -65.68 5.72 -62.65
C GLY A 405 -64.27 5.45 -62.10
N TRP A 406 -63.64 6.43 -61.43
CA TRP A 406 -62.30 6.32 -60.85
C TRP A 406 -62.35 5.65 -59.47
N SER A 407 -62.73 4.37 -59.48
CA SER A 407 -63.04 3.61 -58.27
C SER A 407 -61.82 3.42 -57.35
N ASP A 408 -60.65 3.17 -57.93
CA ASP A 408 -59.40 2.95 -57.18
C ASP A 408 -58.99 4.24 -56.43
N GLN A 409 -59.04 5.39 -57.09
CA GLN A 409 -58.74 6.68 -56.47
C GLN A 409 -59.82 7.05 -55.42
N ALA A 410 -61.09 6.77 -55.70
CA ALA A 410 -62.17 7.01 -54.74
C ALA A 410 -62.01 6.18 -53.45
N GLU A 411 -61.47 4.96 -53.55
CA GLU A 411 -61.18 4.12 -52.38
C GLU A 411 -60.09 4.73 -51.48
N ILE A 412 -59.05 5.34 -52.06
CA ILE A 412 -58.02 6.07 -51.31
C ILE A 412 -58.66 7.18 -50.47
N TYR A 413 -59.51 8.01 -51.09
CA TYR A 413 -60.17 9.11 -50.38
C TYR A 413 -61.24 8.62 -49.39
N LYS A 414 -61.85 7.45 -49.61
CA LYS A 414 -62.72 6.79 -48.63
C LYS A 414 -61.98 6.47 -47.34
N ASN A 415 -60.75 5.96 -47.44
CA ASN A 415 -59.89 5.71 -46.28
C ASN A 415 -59.51 7.03 -45.59
N GLN A 416 -59.25 8.09 -46.35
CA GLN A 416 -58.97 9.41 -45.80
C GLN A 416 -60.16 10.01 -45.01
N ILE A 417 -61.39 9.83 -45.50
CA ILE A 417 -62.61 10.18 -44.77
C ILE A 417 -62.66 9.45 -43.42
N GLN A 418 -62.32 8.15 -43.41
CA GLN A 418 -62.32 7.37 -42.17
C GLN A 418 -61.27 7.87 -41.17
N ILE A 419 -60.05 8.19 -41.64
CA ILE A 419 -58.99 8.77 -40.81
C ILE A 419 -59.46 10.06 -40.14
N TYR A 420 -60.11 10.96 -40.88
CA TYR A 420 -60.58 12.22 -40.31
C TYR A 420 -61.80 12.05 -39.39
N LYS A 421 -62.66 11.06 -39.60
CA LYS A 421 -63.71 10.67 -38.64
C LYS A 421 -63.11 10.20 -37.32
N ASP A 422 -62.04 9.41 -37.38
CA ASP A 422 -61.36 8.93 -36.19
C ASP A 422 -60.65 10.08 -35.45
N LYS A 423 -60.00 11.00 -36.18
CA LYS A 423 -59.42 12.23 -35.60
C LYS A 423 -60.48 13.10 -34.92
N LEU A 424 -61.66 13.26 -35.52
CA LEU A 424 -62.77 13.98 -34.90
C LEU A 424 -63.25 13.33 -33.60
N ASN A 425 -63.34 11.99 -33.57
CA ASN A 425 -63.73 11.26 -32.37
C ASN A 425 -62.67 11.37 -31.26
N GLN A 426 -61.39 11.33 -31.61
CA GLN A 426 -60.31 11.56 -30.64
C GLN A 426 -60.34 12.98 -30.07
N ASP A 427 -60.62 13.98 -30.91
CA ASP A 427 -60.73 15.37 -30.46
C ASP A 427 -61.90 15.58 -29.48
N LYS A 428 -63.06 14.98 -29.75
CA LYS A 428 -64.21 14.99 -28.83
C LYS A 428 -63.86 14.39 -27.46
N LYS A 429 -63.21 13.22 -27.45
CA LYS A 429 -62.77 12.57 -26.20
C LYS A 429 -61.79 13.42 -25.41
N LEU A 430 -60.86 14.11 -26.08
CA LEU A 430 -59.92 15.01 -25.42
C LEU A 430 -60.63 16.19 -24.75
N ARG A 431 -61.62 16.79 -25.42
CA ARG A 431 -62.42 17.88 -24.83
C ARG A 431 -63.26 17.41 -23.64
N GLU A 432 -63.87 16.23 -23.72
CA GLU A 432 -64.62 15.65 -22.60
C GLU A 432 -63.73 15.40 -21.37
N LEU A 433 -62.49 14.94 -21.57
CA LEU A 433 -61.52 14.77 -20.48
C LEU A 433 -61.09 16.09 -19.86
N GLU A 434 -60.89 17.13 -20.66
CA GLU A 434 -60.51 18.45 -20.15
C GLU A 434 -61.65 19.08 -19.33
N VAL A 435 -62.90 18.95 -19.80
CA VAL A 435 -64.08 19.39 -19.04
C VAL A 435 -64.16 18.65 -17.69
N LYS A 436 -63.89 17.35 -17.66
CA LYS A 436 -63.85 16.56 -16.42
C LYS A 436 -62.74 17.02 -15.48
N LYS A 437 -61.52 17.26 -15.97
CA LYS A 437 -60.41 17.77 -15.15
C LYS A 437 -60.70 19.12 -14.54
N VAL A 438 -61.31 20.04 -15.31
CA VAL A 438 -61.71 21.36 -14.80
C VAL A 438 -62.81 21.22 -13.75
N GLN A 439 -63.74 20.30 -13.93
CA GLN A 439 -64.78 20.01 -12.94
C GLN A 439 -64.20 19.40 -11.65
N GLU A 440 -63.30 18.43 -11.76
CA GLU A 440 -62.58 17.82 -10.61
C GLU A 440 -61.71 18.84 -9.87
N GLN A 441 -61.06 19.76 -10.59
CA GLN A 441 -60.32 20.87 -9.96
C GLN A 441 -61.24 21.82 -9.20
N LYS A 442 -62.42 22.17 -9.76
CA LYS A 442 -63.41 23.00 -9.06
C LYS A 442 -63.94 22.30 -7.81
N GLU A 443 -64.26 21.02 -7.90
CA GLU A 443 -64.71 20.20 -6.76
C GLU A 443 -63.62 20.10 -5.69
N TYR A 444 -62.35 19.96 -6.07
CA TYR A 444 -61.22 19.96 -5.16
C TYR A 444 -60.97 21.32 -4.50
N GLU A 445 -61.08 22.42 -5.24
CA GLU A 445 -60.99 23.78 -4.69
C GLU A 445 -62.15 24.10 -3.74
N GLU A 446 -63.36 23.64 -4.04
CA GLU A 446 -64.50 23.69 -3.12
C GLU A 446 -64.23 22.85 -1.87
N PHE A 447 -63.67 21.64 -2.01
CA PHE A 447 -63.29 20.79 -0.88
C PHE A 447 -62.20 21.41 0.00
N ILE A 448 -61.23 22.11 -0.59
CA ILE A 448 -60.21 22.87 0.15
C ILE A 448 -60.80 24.10 0.85
N LYS A 449 -61.77 24.79 0.23
CA LYS A 449 -62.48 25.91 0.88
C LYS A 449 -63.29 25.43 2.08
N VAL A 450 -64.00 24.30 1.96
CA VAL A 450 -64.73 23.68 3.07
C VAL A 450 -63.78 23.28 4.22
N LYS A 451 -62.58 22.78 3.92
CA LYS A 451 -61.56 22.44 4.92
C LYS A 451 -60.87 23.64 5.60
N LYS A 452 -60.96 24.86 5.05
CA LYS A 452 -60.36 26.07 5.64
C LYS A 452 -61.27 26.79 6.65
N GLU A 453 -62.57 26.47 6.68
CA GLU A 453 -63.54 27.06 7.62
C GLU A 453 -63.67 26.29 8.95
N GLU A 454 -63.07 25.11 9.09
CA GLU A 454 -63.01 24.37 10.35
C GLU A 454 -61.60 24.44 10.98
N VAL A 455 -61.48 25.23 12.05
CA VAL A 455 -60.31 25.31 12.96
C VAL A 455 -60.64 24.47 14.21
N PRO A 456 -59.70 24.16 15.13
CA PRO A 456 -58.39 23.47 15.10
C PRO A 456 -58.42 22.18 15.98
N LEU A 457 -57.39 21.30 15.97
CA LEU A 457 -56.87 20.62 17.19
C LEU A 457 -55.68 19.69 16.93
N LYS A 458 -54.74 19.73 17.87
CA LYS A 458 -53.56 18.87 18.06
C LYS A 458 -53.93 17.40 18.26
N VAL A 459 -53.20 16.47 17.64
CA VAL A 459 -52.66 15.24 18.26
C VAL A 459 -51.32 14.90 17.61
N SER A 460 -50.42 14.36 18.42
CA SER A 460 -49.01 14.10 18.24
C SER A 460 -48.68 12.73 17.61
N THR A 461 -47.41 12.65 17.20
CA THR A 461 -46.47 11.51 17.16
C THR A 461 -46.62 10.42 16.10
N ASP A 462 -45.53 10.31 15.34
CA ASP A 462 -44.86 9.09 14.87
C ASP A 462 -45.64 8.15 13.97
N GLU A 463 -45.44 8.34 12.67
CA GLU A 463 -44.89 7.33 11.74
C GLU A 463 -44.98 7.90 10.33
N LEU A 464 -43.83 8.13 9.70
CA LEU A 464 -43.58 8.04 8.26
C LEU A 464 -42.11 8.45 8.00
N LYS A 465 -41.18 7.64 8.52
CA LYS A 465 -39.90 7.45 7.85
C LYS A 465 -40.19 6.55 6.64
N VAL A 466 -40.37 7.15 5.47
CA VAL A 466 -40.14 6.42 4.22
C VAL A 466 -38.63 6.27 4.12
N VAL A 467 -38.11 5.15 4.64
CA VAL A 467 -36.75 4.71 4.37
C VAL A 467 -36.76 4.22 2.92
N GLU A 468 -36.26 5.05 2.01
CA GLU A 468 -35.71 4.53 0.76
C GLU A 468 -34.53 3.64 1.16
N GLU A 469 -34.72 2.32 1.11
CA GLU A 469 -33.60 1.38 1.10
C GLU A 469 -32.85 1.58 -0.22
N GLU A 470 -31.91 2.54 -0.26
CA GLU A 470 -30.91 2.58 -1.30
C GLU A 470 -30.19 1.23 -1.30
N ASP A 471 -30.30 0.52 -2.42
CA ASP A 471 -29.62 -0.75 -2.65
C ASP A 471 -28.13 -0.60 -2.28
N PHE A 472 -27.63 -1.54 -1.50
CA PHE A 472 -26.25 -1.56 -1.02
C PHE A 472 -25.25 -1.35 -2.17
N GLU A 473 -25.50 -1.95 -3.32
CA GLU A 473 -24.65 -1.82 -4.50
C GLU A 473 -24.68 -0.38 -5.06
N THR A 474 -25.86 0.25 -5.08
CA THR A 474 -26.03 1.64 -5.51
C THR A 474 -25.31 2.61 -4.58
N LYS A 475 -25.39 2.37 -3.26
CA LYS A 475 -24.70 3.17 -2.26
C LYS A 475 -23.19 3.07 -2.38
N ILE A 476 -22.64 1.86 -2.57
CA ILE A 476 -21.20 1.66 -2.79
C ILE A 476 -20.76 2.33 -4.09
N SER A 477 -21.50 2.17 -5.19
CA SER A 477 -21.16 2.78 -6.48
C SER A 477 -21.06 4.31 -6.35
N ASN A 478 -22.07 4.93 -5.73
CA ASN A 478 -22.09 6.39 -5.54
C ASN A 478 -20.90 6.89 -4.71
N MET A 479 -20.52 6.16 -3.65
CA MET A 479 -19.36 6.50 -2.81
C MET A 479 -18.04 6.38 -3.58
N VAL A 480 -17.87 5.30 -4.35
CA VAL A 480 -16.67 5.06 -5.16
C VAL A 480 -16.55 6.10 -6.28
N ASP A 481 -17.64 6.40 -6.99
CA ASP A 481 -17.66 7.39 -8.06
C ASP A 481 -17.32 8.79 -7.53
N LYS A 482 -17.85 9.15 -6.36
CA LYS A 482 -17.50 10.39 -5.66
C LYS A 482 -16.00 10.45 -5.35
N ALA A 483 -15.43 9.38 -4.77
CA ALA A 483 -14.00 9.32 -4.44
C ALA A 483 -13.09 9.43 -5.67
N ILE A 484 -13.43 8.72 -6.75
CA ILE A 484 -12.68 8.76 -8.01
C ILE A 484 -12.76 10.13 -8.67
N LYS A 485 -13.96 10.75 -8.68
CA LYS A 485 -14.16 12.08 -9.25
C LYS A 485 -13.33 13.14 -8.52
N MET A 486 -13.34 13.13 -7.18
CA MET A 486 -12.54 14.06 -6.37
C MET A 486 -11.04 13.89 -6.63
N ALA A 487 -10.54 12.65 -6.68
CA ALA A 487 -9.13 12.38 -7.00
C ALA A 487 -8.75 12.87 -8.41
N ARG A 488 -9.60 12.64 -9.41
CA ARG A 488 -9.36 13.06 -10.80
C ARG A 488 -9.39 14.58 -10.98
N GLU A 489 -10.33 15.26 -10.33
CA GLU A 489 -10.43 16.72 -10.37
C GLU A 489 -9.20 17.36 -9.74
N TYR A 490 -8.72 16.82 -8.62
CA TYR A 490 -7.48 17.26 -7.98
C TYR A 490 -6.24 17.02 -8.86
N GLU A 491 -6.05 15.80 -9.38
CA GLU A 491 -4.92 15.48 -10.26
C GLU A 491 -4.94 16.31 -11.56
N SER A 492 -6.12 16.57 -12.11
CA SER A 492 -6.30 17.41 -13.29
C SER A 492 -6.01 18.89 -12.99
N GLY A 493 -6.34 19.37 -11.80
CA GLY A 493 -5.98 20.69 -11.29
C GLY A 493 -4.47 20.87 -11.23
N ILE A 494 -3.75 19.91 -10.62
CA ILE A 494 -2.28 19.90 -10.56
C ILE A 494 -1.66 19.94 -11.95
N ARG A 495 -2.13 19.12 -12.90
CA ARG A 495 -1.61 19.08 -14.28
C ARG A 495 -1.84 20.38 -15.06
N ARG A 496 -2.85 21.17 -14.70
CA ARG A 496 -3.16 22.46 -15.32
C ARG A 496 -2.40 23.63 -14.69
N GLY A 497 -1.51 23.39 -13.73
CA GLY A 497 -0.71 24.43 -13.09
C GLY A 497 -1.49 25.31 -12.11
N LEU A 498 -2.74 24.95 -11.80
CA LEU A 498 -3.44 25.49 -10.64
C LEU A 498 -2.72 24.95 -9.41
N LYS A 499 -2.12 25.83 -8.59
CA LYS A 499 -1.72 25.48 -7.23
C LYS A 499 -2.99 25.14 -6.46
N SER A 500 -3.48 23.90 -6.56
CA SER A 500 -4.66 23.50 -5.80
C SER A 500 -4.25 23.36 -4.35
N GLU A 501 -4.81 24.29 -3.57
CA GLU A 501 -4.77 24.39 -2.14
C GLU A 501 -5.22 23.05 -1.51
N ASP A 502 -4.40 22.58 -0.57
CA ASP A 502 -4.67 21.50 0.37
C ASP A 502 -4.59 20.02 -0.13
N PRO A 503 -3.54 19.28 0.25
CA PRO A 503 -3.45 17.81 0.14
C PRO A 503 -4.56 17.04 0.89
N SER A 504 -5.43 17.72 1.65
CA SER A 504 -6.59 17.16 2.36
C SER A 504 -7.53 16.34 1.47
N ILE A 505 -7.61 16.60 0.15
CA ILE A 505 -8.49 15.85 -0.76
C ILE A 505 -8.13 14.35 -0.81
N TYR A 506 -6.84 13.99 -0.76
CA TYR A 506 -6.47 12.59 -0.67
C TYR A 506 -6.85 11.95 0.68
N ARG A 507 -6.89 12.73 1.77
CA ARG A 507 -7.41 12.23 3.07
C ARG A 507 -8.90 11.92 2.97
N GLU A 508 -9.69 12.78 2.35
CA GLU A 508 -11.12 12.55 2.15
C GLU A 508 -11.41 11.33 1.27
N VAL A 509 -10.62 11.15 0.20
CA VAL A 509 -10.70 9.97 -0.67
C VAL A 509 -10.35 8.69 0.10
N ILE A 510 -9.32 8.72 0.96
CA ILE A 510 -8.93 7.59 1.81
C ILE A 510 -10.05 7.24 2.80
N GLU A 511 -10.68 8.22 3.44
CA GLU A 511 -11.78 7.97 4.38
C GLU A 511 -13.00 7.33 3.71
N ILE A 512 -13.36 7.78 2.50
CA ILE A 512 -14.45 7.14 1.74
C ILE A 512 -14.12 5.68 1.41
N PHE A 513 -12.87 5.38 1.01
CA PHE A 513 -12.49 3.99 0.75
C PHE A 513 -12.41 3.13 2.01
N LYS A 514 -12.08 3.71 3.18
CA LYS A 514 -12.18 3.01 4.48
C LYS A 514 -13.63 2.69 4.83
N GLU A 515 -14.56 3.60 4.58
CA GLU A 515 -15.99 3.40 4.81
C GLU A 515 -16.55 2.31 3.90
N VAL A 516 -16.22 2.35 2.60
CA VAL A 516 -16.58 1.29 1.63
C VAL A 516 -16.00 -0.06 2.04
N LYS A 517 -14.73 -0.11 2.45
CA LYS A 517 -14.10 -1.33 2.97
C LYS A 517 -14.84 -1.88 4.18
N LYS A 518 -15.22 -1.01 5.12
CA LYS A 518 -15.99 -1.41 6.31
C LYS A 518 -17.34 -2.01 5.94
N MET A 519 -18.05 -1.40 4.98
CA MET A 519 -19.32 -1.92 4.48
C MET A 519 -19.20 -3.32 3.85
N PHE A 520 -18.10 -3.61 3.14
CA PHE A 520 -17.82 -4.95 2.62
C PHE A 520 -17.45 -5.96 3.72
N LEU A 521 -16.72 -5.55 4.75
CA LEU A 521 -16.41 -6.38 5.90
C LEU A 521 -17.65 -6.73 6.73
N ASP A 522 -18.57 -5.77 6.91
CA ASP A 522 -19.84 -5.97 7.62
C ASP A 522 -20.76 -6.98 6.91
N LYS A 523 -20.61 -7.12 5.57
CA LYS A 523 -21.28 -8.16 4.76
C LYS A 523 -20.45 -9.43 4.56
N ASN A 524 -19.32 -9.58 5.26
CA ASN A 524 -18.43 -10.73 5.20
C ASN A 524 -17.81 -10.98 3.79
N GLN A 525 -17.73 -9.94 2.95
CA GLN A 525 -17.19 -9.96 1.59
C GLN A 525 -15.70 -9.57 1.60
N LYS A 526 -14.84 -10.49 2.05
CA LYS A 526 -13.40 -10.24 2.30
C LYS A 526 -12.60 -9.91 1.03
N GLU A 527 -12.91 -10.56 -0.09
CA GLU A 527 -12.19 -10.33 -1.37
C GLU A 527 -12.40 -8.90 -1.88
N GLN A 528 -13.61 -8.37 -1.77
CA GLN A 528 -13.96 -7.01 -2.14
C GLN A 528 -13.31 -6.00 -1.18
N ALA A 529 -13.29 -6.29 0.12
CA ALA A 529 -12.60 -5.46 1.11
C ALA A 529 -11.07 -5.36 0.87
N ASP A 530 -10.45 -6.40 0.32
CA ASP A 530 -9.02 -6.39 -0.04
C ASP A 530 -8.71 -5.49 -1.24
N ILE A 531 -9.65 -5.36 -2.19
CA ILE A 531 -9.52 -4.41 -3.32
C ILE A 531 -9.42 -2.98 -2.78
N TYR A 532 -10.29 -2.60 -1.85
CA TYR A 532 -10.28 -1.27 -1.25
C TYR A 532 -9.08 -1.04 -0.31
N THR A 533 -8.52 -2.11 0.26
CA THR A 533 -7.24 -2.03 0.99
C THR A 533 -6.09 -1.58 0.08
N LYS A 534 -6.02 -2.11 -1.15
CA LYS A 534 -5.02 -1.69 -2.14
C LYS A 534 -5.24 -0.25 -2.61
N GLN A 535 -6.50 0.18 -2.76
CA GLN A 535 -6.83 1.57 -3.11
C GLN A 535 -6.42 2.56 -2.01
N ILE A 536 -6.68 2.23 -0.74
CA ILE A 536 -6.24 3.04 0.40
C ILE A 536 -4.71 3.22 0.38
N GLN A 537 -3.95 2.13 0.23
CA GLN A 537 -2.48 2.17 0.16
C GLN A 537 -1.96 3.02 -1.00
N LEU A 538 -2.64 2.96 -2.16
CA LEU A 538 -2.28 3.76 -3.33
C LEU A 538 -2.43 5.26 -3.03
N TYR A 539 -3.55 5.67 -2.43
CA TYR A 539 -3.81 7.07 -2.12
C TYR A 539 -3.00 7.57 -0.91
N GLU A 540 -2.67 6.72 0.07
CA GLU A 540 -1.71 7.03 1.14
C GLU A 540 -0.31 7.30 0.58
N LYS A 541 0.14 6.49 -0.40
CA LYS A 541 1.41 6.73 -1.09
C LYS A 541 1.42 8.05 -1.84
N LYS A 542 0.30 8.41 -2.50
CA LYS A 542 0.15 9.70 -3.19
C LYS A 542 0.15 10.88 -2.20
N LEU A 543 -0.54 10.75 -1.07
CA LEU A 543 -0.56 11.77 -0.02
C LEU A 543 0.85 12.01 0.56
N ASN A 544 1.58 10.93 0.88
CA ASN A 544 2.95 10.99 1.41
C ASN A 544 3.98 11.49 0.37
N SER A 545 3.67 11.43 -0.92
CA SER A 545 4.53 12.02 -1.96
C SER A 545 4.38 13.54 -2.11
N ILE A 546 3.35 14.12 -1.50
CA ILE A 546 3.01 15.55 -1.59
C ILE A 546 3.27 16.29 -0.28
N ILE A 547 3.11 15.61 0.86
CA ILE A 547 3.51 16.11 2.19
C ILE A 547 4.83 15.41 2.56
N PRO A 548 5.98 16.12 2.57
CA PRO A 548 7.26 15.53 2.98
C PRO A 548 7.30 15.11 4.45
#